data_AF-A0A819QJD3-F1
#
_entry.id   AF-A0A819QJD3-F1
#
_cell.length_a   1.000
_cell.length_b   1.000
_cell.length_c   1.000
_cell.angle_alpha   90.00
_cell.angle_beta   90.00
_cell.angle_gamma   90.00
#
_symmetry.space_group_name_H-M   'P 1'
#
loop_
_entity.id
_entity.type
_entity.pdbx_description
1 polymer ?
#
loop_
_entity_poly.entity_id
_entity_poly.type
_entity_poly.pdbx_seq_one_letter_code
_entity_poly.pdbx_strand_id
1 'polypeptide(L)'
;MQGNEVPVEWRGTLSNVIYRYGGELREASTIEVKIYNRLERKDTYNVIGIMKGEIEPDRYIALGNHRDSWALGSVDPTSGTATLLEITRVLGQMYKNGFRPRRSLMFCSWGAEEYGLVGSVEYVQEYVKVLGARMVSYLNVDVAVEGKVCVENGNGYFTFVENRQPYRQLWGVLALLLSETSVLPFNVTRYTTALMQAMNSLKPKDPAVLDPLRNAINDFGTATQDFVARLKSLDFENPYDIRAYNDQLLQLERAFQNPLGQGGDYTDLKHVVYAPAKINVYAADGFPSLSDAIISDDSSEIANQIAIATYFVRGALSTLKEFNNFFS
;
A
#
# COMPACT_ATOMS: atom_id res chain seq x y z
N MET A 1 36.54 -2.30 23.40
CA MET A 1 36.19 -3.73 23.31
C MET A 1 37.39 -4.51 22.81
N GLN A 2 37.53 -5.74 23.30
CA GLN A 2 38.60 -6.67 22.89
C GLN A 2 38.18 -7.67 21.81
N GLY A 3 36.92 -7.64 21.37
CA GLY A 3 36.40 -8.55 20.34
C GLY A 3 37.01 -8.35 18.95
N ASN A 4 36.59 -9.20 18.01
CA ASN A 4 37.04 -9.15 16.63
C ASN A 4 36.56 -7.89 15.93
N GLU A 5 37.34 -7.39 14.97
CA GLU A 5 36.87 -6.32 14.10
C GLU A 5 35.70 -6.81 13.25
N VAL A 6 34.69 -5.95 13.08
CA VAL A 6 33.58 -6.25 12.18
C VAL A 6 34.05 -6.26 10.72
N PRO A 7 33.38 -7.04 9.85
CA PRO A 7 33.57 -6.96 8.41
C PRO A 7 33.43 -5.53 7.88
N VAL A 8 34.04 -5.24 6.73
CA VAL A 8 34.09 -3.86 6.18
C VAL A 8 32.69 -3.30 5.94
N GLU A 9 31.78 -4.16 5.48
CA GLU A 9 30.37 -3.86 5.22
C GLU A 9 29.55 -3.48 6.46
N TRP A 10 30.03 -3.78 7.67
CA TRP A 10 29.35 -3.43 8.94
C TRP A 10 29.91 -2.18 9.60
N ARG A 11 30.98 -1.59 9.03
CA ARG A 11 31.62 -0.42 9.61
C ARG A 11 30.75 0.82 9.35
N GLY A 12 30.40 1.52 10.42
CA GLY A 12 29.76 2.83 10.33
C GLY A 12 30.76 3.97 10.10
N THR A 13 30.28 5.21 10.18
CA THR A 13 31.06 6.42 9.87
C THR A 13 31.63 7.16 11.08
N LEU A 14 31.42 6.66 12.31
CA LEU A 14 32.04 7.24 13.51
C LEU A 14 33.57 7.28 13.36
N SER A 15 34.12 8.49 13.41
CA SER A 15 35.56 8.72 13.30
C SER A 15 36.28 8.19 14.54
N ASN A 16 37.50 7.68 14.34
CA ASN A 16 38.40 7.20 15.41
C ASN A 16 37.85 6.04 16.25
N VAL A 17 36.86 5.29 15.74
CA VAL A 17 36.33 4.08 16.39
C VAL A 17 36.57 2.88 15.48
N ILE A 18 37.21 1.85 16.02
CA ILE A 18 37.28 0.53 15.39
C ILE A 18 36.06 -0.26 15.86
N TYR A 19 35.16 -0.54 14.93
CA TYR A 19 33.96 -1.33 15.18
C TYR A 19 34.37 -2.78 15.44
N ARG A 20 33.97 -3.29 16.61
CA ARG A 20 34.27 -4.66 17.04
C ARG A 20 32.98 -5.33 17.50
N TYR A 21 32.87 -6.63 17.30
CA TYR A 21 31.77 -7.45 17.82
C TYR A 21 32.28 -8.46 18.84
N GLY A 22 31.49 -8.69 19.89
CA GLY A 22 31.84 -9.57 21.00
C GLY A 22 33.03 -9.10 21.85
N GLY A 23 33.51 -9.99 22.71
CA GLY A 23 34.60 -9.75 23.65
C GLY A 23 34.24 -8.84 24.82
N GLU A 24 35.16 -8.73 25.79
CA GLU A 24 34.97 -7.88 26.96
C GLU A 24 35.14 -6.39 26.62
N LEU A 25 34.44 -5.55 27.38
CA LEU A 25 34.73 -4.12 27.40
C LEU A 25 36.12 -3.89 27.98
N ARG A 26 36.70 -2.72 27.69
CA ARG A 26 37.98 -2.37 28.31
C ARG A 26 37.80 -2.29 29.82
N GLU A 27 38.84 -2.65 30.56
CA GLU A 27 38.87 -2.55 32.03
C GLU A 27 37.77 -3.37 32.73
N ALA A 28 37.30 -4.47 32.12
CA ALA A 28 36.24 -5.32 32.66
C ALA A 28 34.95 -4.54 33.04
N SER A 29 34.69 -3.43 32.33
CA SER A 29 33.50 -2.61 32.55
C SER A 29 32.24 -3.34 32.10
N THR A 30 31.08 -2.94 32.64
CA THR A 30 29.75 -3.42 32.22
C THR A 30 28.89 -2.25 31.76
N ILE A 31 27.89 -2.54 30.91
CA ILE A 31 26.88 -1.56 30.50
C ILE A 31 25.60 -1.86 31.28
N GLU A 32 25.10 -0.87 32.01
CA GLU A 32 23.81 -0.94 32.69
C GLU A 32 22.78 -0.10 31.90
N VAL A 33 21.69 -0.72 31.47
CA VAL A 33 20.58 -0.04 30.78
C VAL A 33 19.35 -0.10 31.69
N LYS A 34 18.86 1.06 32.14
CA LYS A 34 17.64 1.17 32.97
C LYS A 34 16.51 1.73 32.15
N ILE A 35 15.44 0.96 31.98
CA ILE A 35 14.26 1.34 31.19
C ILE A 35 13.05 1.41 32.13
N TYR A 36 12.34 2.55 32.11
CA TYR A 36 11.21 2.82 33.00
C TYR A 36 9.91 3.12 32.23
N ASN A 37 9.82 2.65 30.98
CA ASN A 37 8.65 2.84 30.13
C ASN A 37 7.42 2.15 30.74
N ARG A 38 6.23 2.72 30.49
CA ARG A 38 4.95 2.20 31.01
C ARG A 38 3.94 2.12 29.87
N LEU A 39 3.14 1.05 29.88
CA LEU A 39 1.98 0.95 29.01
C LEU A 39 0.82 1.68 29.68
N GLU A 40 0.26 2.67 28.97
CA GLU A 40 -0.89 3.43 29.45
C GLU A 40 -1.97 3.46 28.36
N ARG A 41 -3.24 3.30 28.78
CA ARG A 41 -4.37 3.55 27.90
C ARG A 41 -4.57 5.05 27.75
N LYS A 42 -4.64 5.54 26.52
CA LYS A 42 -4.90 6.94 26.17
C LYS A 42 -5.96 7.00 25.09
N ASP A 43 -6.75 8.07 25.10
CA ASP A 43 -7.67 8.37 24.02
C ASP A 43 -6.90 9.00 22.86
N THR A 44 -7.22 8.59 21.64
CA THR A 44 -6.73 9.18 20.40
C THR A 44 -7.91 9.53 19.51
N TYR A 45 -7.72 10.49 18.61
CA TYR A 45 -8.80 11.07 17.82
C TYR A 45 -8.42 11.13 16.34
N ASN A 46 -9.25 10.50 15.51
CA ASN A 46 -9.23 10.72 14.07
C ASN A 46 -10.17 11.86 13.70
N VAL A 47 -9.82 12.63 12.67
CA VAL A 47 -10.70 13.65 12.08
C VAL A 47 -11.01 13.24 10.64
N ILE A 48 -12.28 12.97 10.35
CA ILE A 48 -12.75 12.54 9.04
C ILE A 48 -13.68 13.59 8.45
N GLY A 49 -13.29 14.16 7.32
CA GLY A 49 -14.12 15.06 6.53
C GLY A 49 -14.55 14.40 5.22
N ILE A 50 -15.82 14.56 4.82
CA ILE A 50 -16.32 14.01 3.56
C ILE A 50 -16.93 15.13 2.72
N MET A 51 -16.42 15.26 1.50
CA MET A 51 -17.04 16.03 0.43
C MET A 51 -17.86 15.09 -0.44
N LYS A 52 -19.19 15.12 -0.28
CA LYS A 52 -20.10 14.21 -0.97
C LYS A 52 -20.08 14.46 -2.48
N GLY A 53 -19.89 13.37 -3.24
CA GLY A 53 -19.98 13.38 -4.70
C GLY A 53 -21.41 13.47 -5.23
N GLU A 54 -21.56 13.89 -6.48
CA GLU A 54 -22.88 14.13 -7.11
C GLU A 54 -23.43 12.89 -7.82
N ILE A 55 -22.60 12.16 -8.57
CA ILE A 55 -23.04 11.03 -9.40
C ILE A 55 -22.84 9.69 -8.69
N GLU A 56 -21.69 9.49 -8.05
CA GLU A 56 -21.32 8.27 -7.35
C GLU A 56 -20.95 8.59 -5.88
N PRO A 57 -21.90 9.08 -5.07
CA PRO A 57 -21.64 9.48 -3.68
C PRO A 57 -21.18 8.31 -2.79
N ASP A 58 -21.43 7.07 -3.22
CA ASP A 58 -21.04 5.83 -2.56
C ASP A 58 -19.65 5.32 -2.98
N ARG A 59 -18.89 6.07 -3.78
CA ARG A 59 -17.48 5.77 -4.11
C ARG A 59 -16.59 6.78 -3.41
N TYR A 60 -15.61 6.28 -2.65
CA TYR A 60 -14.72 7.10 -1.83
C TYR A 60 -13.30 7.13 -2.40
N ILE A 61 -12.74 8.32 -2.51
CA ILE A 61 -11.30 8.53 -2.71
C ILE A 61 -10.79 9.21 -1.45
N ALA A 62 -9.96 8.50 -0.70
CA ALA A 62 -9.45 9.00 0.56
C ALA A 62 -8.07 9.63 0.39
N LEU A 63 -7.86 10.79 1.01
CA LEU A 63 -6.55 11.38 1.24
C LEU A 63 -6.30 11.33 2.75
N GLY A 64 -5.20 10.70 3.16
CA GLY A 64 -4.87 10.49 4.57
C GLY A 64 -3.49 11.03 4.93
N ASN A 65 -3.36 11.51 6.16
CA ASN A 65 -2.12 11.92 6.79
C ASN A 65 -2.27 11.72 8.31
N HIS A 66 -1.24 11.23 8.99
CA HIS A 66 -1.26 11.21 10.45
C HIS A 66 -0.87 12.55 11.04
N ARG A 67 -1.24 12.80 12.30
CA ARG A 67 -1.14 14.13 12.92
C ARG A 67 -0.29 14.15 14.19
N ASP A 68 -0.18 13.01 14.86
CA ASP A 68 0.71 12.88 16.01
C ASP A 68 2.17 12.83 15.56
N SER A 69 3.10 13.15 16.46
CA SER A 69 4.53 13.07 16.17
C SER A 69 5.30 12.78 17.45
N TRP A 70 6.50 12.23 17.34
CA TRP A 70 7.38 12.03 18.51
C TRP A 70 7.76 13.32 19.24
N ALA A 71 7.89 14.43 18.51
CA ALA A 71 8.34 15.72 19.04
C ALA A 71 7.64 16.90 18.36
N LEU A 72 8.38 17.71 17.58
CA LEU A 72 7.79 18.80 16.79
C LEU A 72 7.20 18.30 15.46
N GLY A 73 7.74 17.19 14.93
CA GLY A 73 7.20 16.54 13.74
C GLY A 73 7.15 17.39 12.47
N SER A 74 8.06 18.36 12.31
CA SER A 74 8.00 19.33 11.18
C SER A 74 8.01 18.67 9.81
N VAL A 75 8.71 17.54 9.68
CA VAL A 75 8.74 16.70 8.48
C VAL A 75 7.68 15.62 8.62
N ASP A 76 7.89 14.71 9.56
CA ASP A 76 7.00 13.61 9.90
C ASP A 76 6.11 13.99 11.10
N PRO A 77 4.80 14.21 10.92
CA PRO A 77 4.01 14.22 9.67
C PRO A 77 3.59 15.63 9.21
N THR A 78 4.00 16.68 9.92
CA THR A 78 3.38 18.02 9.79
C THR A 78 3.54 18.59 8.38
N SER A 79 4.56 18.16 7.63
CA SER A 79 4.72 18.53 6.22
C SER A 79 3.58 18.01 5.35
N GLY A 80 3.12 16.78 5.60
CA GLY A 80 1.93 16.20 4.99
C GLY A 80 0.64 16.81 5.51
N THR A 81 0.54 17.08 6.82
CA THR A 81 -0.63 17.74 7.41
C THR A 81 -0.87 19.10 6.76
N ALA A 82 0.17 19.90 6.60
CA ALA A 82 0.09 21.20 5.92
C ALA A 82 -0.35 21.04 4.45
N THR A 83 0.11 20.00 3.77
CA THR A 83 -0.29 19.69 2.38
C THR A 83 -1.77 19.28 2.30
N LEU A 84 -2.21 18.37 3.17
CA LEU A 84 -3.60 17.90 3.23
C LEU A 84 -4.57 19.04 3.55
N LEU A 85 -4.22 19.92 4.49
CA LEU A 85 -5.03 21.09 4.84
C LEU A 85 -5.17 22.07 3.67
N GLU A 86 -4.09 22.34 2.93
CA GLU A 86 -4.15 23.26 1.78
C GLU A 86 -4.97 22.67 0.63
N ILE A 87 -4.83 21.38 0.34
CA ILE A 87 -5.67 20.68 -0.65
C ILE A 87 -7.14 20.77 -0.24
N THR A 88 -7.44 20.45 1.02
CA THR A 88 -8.81 20.50 1.57
C THR A 88 -9.37 21.92 1.51
N ARG A 89 -8.57 22.95 1.79
CA ARG A 89 -8.97 24.36 1.73
C ARG A 89 -9.36 24.77 0.31
N VAL A 90 -8.53 24.44 -0.69
CA VAL A 90 -8.78 24.77 -2.11
C VAL A 90 -10.01 24.04 -2.62
N LEU A 91 -10.09 22.72 -2.43
CA LEU A 91 -11.25 21.93 -2.85
C LEU A 91 -12.53 22.39 -2.13
N GLY A 92 -12.44 22.71 -0.84
CA GLY A 92 -13.56 23.26 -0.07
C GLY A 92 -14.06 24.59 -0.62
N GLN A 93 -13.15 25.46 -1.09
CA GLN A 93 -13.55 26.71 -1.76
C GLN A 93 -14.21 26.46 -3.11
N MET A 94 -13.68 25.54 -3.91
CA MET A 94 -14.32 25.12 -5.17
C MET A 94 -15.73 24.59 -4.90
N TYR A 95 -15.88 23.75 -3.88
CA TYR A 95 -17.16 23.19 -3.47
C TYR A 95 -18.16 24.27 -3.06
N LYS A 96 -17.73 25.28 -2.29
CA LYS A 96 -18.57 26.44 -1.96
C LYS A 96 -18.99 27.25 -3.19
N ASN A 97 -18.15 27.27 -4.22
CA ASN A 97 -18.40 27.95 -5.49
C ASN A 97 -19.19 27.11 -6.52
N GLY A 98 -19.76 25.96 -6.09
CA GLY A 98 -20.68 25.16 -6.92
C GLY A 98 -20.05 23.92 -7.56
N PHE A 99 -18.73 23.73 -7.48
CA PHE A 99 -18.10 22.49 -7.94
C PHE A 99 -18.61 21.30 -7.10
N ARG A 100 -18.94 20.19 -7.74
CA ARG A 100 -19.28 18.93 -7.08
C ARG A 100 -18.48 17.81 -7.74
N PRO A 101 -17.70 17.03 -6.97
CA PRO A 101 -16.97 15.95 -7.58
C PRO A 101 -17.94 14.82 -7.98
N ARG A 102 -17.61 14.05 -9.02
CA ARG A 102 -18.41 12.88 -9.41
C ARG A 102 -18.43 11.84 -8.29
N ARG A 103 -17.28 11.55 -7.66
CA ARG A 103 -17.13 10.64 -6.50
C ARG A 103 -16.89 11.41 -5.21
N SER A 104 -17.21 10.81 -4.07
CA SER A 104 -16.98 11.45 -2.76
C SER A 104 -15.49 11.47 -2.41
N LEU A 105 -14.99 12.63 -1.99
CA LEU A 105 -13.63 12.78 -1.45
C LEU A 105 -13.69 12.68 0.08
N MET A 106 -12.81 11.85 0.65
CA MET A 106 -12.67 11.66 2.10
C MET A 106 -11.30 12.18 2.54
N PHE A 107 -11.26 13.04 3.55
CA PHE A 107 -10.03 13.60 4.10
C PHE A 107 -9.85 13.05 5.51
N CYS A 108 -8.71 12.41 5.77
CA CYS A 108 -8.47 11.66 6.99
C CYS A 108 -7.23 12.22 7.69
N SER A 109 -7.41 12.69 8.93
CA SER A 109 -6.30 13.05 9.81
C SER A 109 -6.23 12.04 10.95
N TRP A 110 -5.30 11.09 10.82
CA TRP A 110 -5.14 9.97 11.74
C TRP A 110 -4.41 10.38 13.01
N GLY A 111 -4.76 9.76 14.14
CA GLY A 111 -4.02 9.90 15.39
C GLY A 111 -3.37 8.59 15.82
N ALA A 112 -2.32 8.68 16.62
CA ALA A 112 -1.54 7.56 17.13
C ALA A 112 -0.92 6.66 16.04
N GLU A 113 -0.45 7.26 14.94
CA GLU A 113 0.30 6.52 13.91
C GLU A 113 1.68 6.08 14.41
N GLU A 114 2.37 6.95 15.15
CA GLU A 114 3.73 6.72 15.67
C GLU A 114 3.78 5.56 16.69
N TYR A 115 2.61 5.18 17.19
CA TYR A 115 2.40 4.08 18.12
C TYR A 115 1.93 2.80 17.42
N GLY A 116 2.10 2.70 16.09
CA GLY A 116 1.80 1.51 15.31
C GLY A 116 0.51 1.61 14.50
N LEU A 117 0.31 2.71 13.76
CA LEU A 117 -0.82 2.93 12.86
C LEU A 117 -2.20 2.89 13.54
N VAL A 118 -2.27 3.09 14.86
CA VAL A 118 -3.45 2.77 15.68
C VAL A 118 -4.71 3.43 15.13
N GLY A 119 -4.69 4.74 14.88
CA GLY A 119 -5.88 5.46 14.42
C GLY A 119 -6.41 4.97 13.08
N SER A 120 -5.54 4.73 12.09
CA SER A 120 -5.96 4.29 10.76
C SER A 120 -6.41 2.82 10.75
N VAL A 121 -5.72 1.96 11.50
CA VAL A 121 -6.07 0.53 11.64
C VAL A 121 -7.43 0.36 12.30
N GLU A 122 -7.66 1.00 13.45
CA GLU A 122 -8.93 0.89 14.18
C GLU A 122 -10.11 1.40 13.33
N TYR A 123 -9.91 2.49 12.58
CA TYR A 123 -10.92 3.00 11.65
C TYR A 123 -11.24 2.00 10.52
N VAL A 124 -10.21 1.37 9.94
CA VAL A 124 -10.42 0.34 8.91
C VAL A 124 -11.13 -0.88 9.49
N GLN A 125 -10.79 -1.30 10.72
CA GLN A 125 -11.44 -2.43 11.38
C GLN A 125 -12.93 -2.14 11.65
N GLU A 126 -13.27 -0.95 12.14
CA GLU A 126 -14.65 -0.53 12.39
C GLU A 126 -15.48 -0.50 11.09
N TYR A 127 -14.91 0.04 10.01
CA TYR A 127 -15.63 0.29 8.75
C TYR A 127 -15.29 -0.69 7.61
N VAL A 128 -14.68 -1.84 7.92
CA VAL A 128 -14.11 -2.77 6.92
C VAL A 128 -15.09 -3.14 5.80
N LYS A 129 -16.36 -3.35 6.13
CA LYS A 129 -17.41 -3.71 5.16
C LYS A 129 -17.71 -2.56 4.19
N VAL A 130 -17.78 -1.34 4.71
CA VAL A 130 -18.09 -0.14 3.92
C VAL A 130 -16.89 0.20 3.05
N LEU A 131 -15.70 0.25 3.63
CA LEU A 131 -14.47 0.58 2.90
C LEU A 131 -14.14 -0.49 1.85
N GLY A 132 -14.28 -1.77 2.18
CA GLY A 132 -14.06 -2.87 1.24
C GLY A 132 -14.94 -2.80 -0.01
N ALA A 133 -16.19 -2.36 0.14
CA ALA A 133 -17.15 -2.24 -0.97
C ALA A 133 -17.09 -0.91 -1.74
N ARG A 134 -16.60 0.17 -1.12
CA ARG A 134 -16.79 1.55 -1.62
C ARG A 134 -15.50 2.35 -1.85
N MET A 135 -14.39 1.96 -1.21
CA MET A 135 -13.14 2.70 -1.32
C MET A 135 -12.48 2.43 -2.68
N VAL A 136 -12.41 3.45 -3.53
CA VAL A 136 -11.74 3.42 -4.83
C VAL A 136 -10.23 3.42 -4.66
N SER A 137 -9.71 4.34 -3.84
CA SER A 137 -8.28 4.48 -3.58
C SER A 137 -8.03 5.22 -2.26
N TYR A 138 -6.85 4.97 -1.70
CA TYR A 138 -6.30 5.69 -0.56
C TYR A 138 -4.98 6.33 -0.98
N LEU A 139 -4.87 7.64 -0.84
CA LEU A 139 -3.70 8.45 -1.14
C LEU A 139 -3.06 8.88 0.18
N ASN A 140 -1.87 8.37 0.48
CA ASN A 140 -1.15 8.70 1.72
C ASN A 140 -0.26 9.93 1.51
N VAL A 141 -0.41 10.95 2.35
CA VAL A 141 0.35 12.21 2.30
C VAL A 141 0.99 12.43 3.67
N ASP A 142 1.90 11.57 4.07
CA ASP A 142 2.55 11.60 5.38
C ASP A 142 3.75 12.56 5.40
N VAL A 143 4.93 12.09 4.99
CA VAL A 143 6.08 12.96 4.76
C VAL A 143 6.00 13.53 3.35
N ALA A 144 5.66 14.82 3.25
CA ALA A 144 5.61 15.51 1.97
C ALA A 144 6.99 15.87 1.42
N VAL A 145 7.97 16.03 2.31
CA VAL A 145 9.32 16.53 1.99
C VAL A 145 10.35 15.86 2.89
N GLU A 146 11.14 14.94 2.34
CA GLU A 146 12.26 14.29 3.04
C GLU A 146 13.63 14.70 2.48
N GLY A 147 13.69 15.05 1.18
CA GLY A 147 14.92 15.41 0.50
C GLY A 147 14.70 16.09 -0.84
N LYS A 148 15.78 16.33 -1.58
CA LYS A 148 15.76 17.02 -2.88
C LYS A 148 15.41 16.12 -4.06
N VAL A 149 15.59 14.81 -3.93
CA VAL A 149 15.42 13.83 -5.01
C VAL A 149 14.12 13.07 -4.83
N CYS A 150 13.39 12.87 -5.92
CA CYS A 150 12.20 12.03 -5.93
C CYS A 150 12.55 10.57 -5.78
N VAL A 151 11.92 9.93 -4.80
CA VAL A 151 11.94 8.49 -4.66
C VAL A 151 10.50 8.00 -4.74
N GLU A 152 10.20 7.14 -5.70
CA GLU A 152 8.96 6.36 -5.74
C GLU A 152 9.26 5.05 -5.00
N ASN A 153 8.82 4.94 -3.74
CA ASN A 153 8.93 3.70 -2.99
C ASN A 153 7.57 2.97 -3.02
N GLY A 154 7.60 1.63 -3.07
CA GLY A 154 6.43 0.74 -3.13
C GLY A 154 5.39 0.86 -1.99
N ASN A 155 5.58 1.82 -1.06
CA ASN A 155 4.62 2.25 -0.05
C ASN A 155 3.89 3.57 -0.43
N GLY A 156 4.04 4.07 -1.66
CA GLY A 156 3.29 5.24 -2.15
C GLY A 156 3.78 6.60 -1.64
N TYR A 157 5.03 6.70 -1.19
CA TYR A 157 5.64 7.99 -0.86
C TYR A 157 6.17 8.67 -2.12
N PHE A 158 5.77 9.92 -2.35
CA PHE A 158 6.42 10.85 -3.28
C PHE A 158 7.00 12.00 -2.46
N THR A 159 8.25 12.40 -2.70
CA THR A 159 8.91 13.53 -2.03
C THR A 159 9.65 14.41 -3.04
N PHE A 160 9.42 15.73 -3.03
CA PHE A 160 10.11 16.69 -3.91
C PHE A 160 10.28 18.06 -3.22
N VAL A 161 11.42 18.72 -3.44
CA VAL A 161 11.56 20.19 -3.29
C VAL A 161 12.50 20.77 -4.32
N GLU A 162 11.94 21.35 -5.38
CA GLU A 162 12.39 22.67 -5.87
C GLU A 162 11.28 23.41 -6.63
N ASN A 163 10.24 23.75 -5.88
CA ASN A 163 9.36 24.92 -6.00
C ASN A 163 8.19 24.66 -5.06
N ARG A 164 7.72 25.65 -4.31
CA ARG A 164 6.76 25.45 -3.20
C ARG A 164 5.32 25.08 -3.64
N GLN A 165 5.12 24.57 -4.86
CA GLN A 165 3.80 24.41 -5.50
C GLN A 165 3.50 23.04 -6.15
N PRO A 166 4.44 22.27 -6.76
CA PRO A 166 4.09 21.07 -7.52
C PRO A 166 3.53 19.91 -6.68
N TYR A 167 3.90 19.76 -5.41
CA TYR A 167 3.49 18.60 -4.59
C TYR A 167 2.02 18.63 -4.15
N ARG A 168 1.56 19.79 -3.67
CA ARG A 168 0.13 19.99 -3.32
C ARG A 168 -0.74 19.81 -4.57
N GLN A 169 -0.20 20.27 -5.71
CA GLN A 169 -0.81 20.08 -7.00
C GLN A 169 -0.87 18.61 -7.39
N LEU A 170 0.20 17.81 -7.17
CA LEU A 170 0.18 16.38 -7.52
C LEU A 170 -0.95 15.62 -6.82
N TRP A 171 -1.02 15.67 -5.49
CA TRP A 171 -2.06 14.95 -4.74
C TRP A 171 -3.45 15.52 -4.98
N GLY A 172 -3.59 16.85 -5.08
CA GLY A 172 -4.85 17.50 -5.40
C GLY A 172 -5.35 17.15 -6.80
N VAL A 173 -4.46 17.15 -7.80
CA VAL A 173 -4.76 16.78 -9.19
C VAL A 173 -5.04 15.28 -9.30
N LEU A 174 -4.31 14.43 -8.60
CA LEU A 174 -4.57 13.00 -8.58
C LEU A 174 -5.94 12.69 -7.94
N ALA A 175 -6.26 13.34 -6.82
CA ALA A 175 -7.58 13.24 -6.20
C ALA A 175 -8.69 13.70 -7.14
N LEU A 176 -8.51 14.85 -7.80
CA LEU A 176 -9.46 15.35 -8.80
C LEU A 176 -9.60 14.39 -9.99
N LEU A 177 -8.49 13.92 -10.55
CA LEU A 177 -8.47 12.96 -11.66
C LEU A 177 -9.27 11.70 -11.31
N LEU A 178 -8.97 11.08 -10.16
CA LEU A 178 -9.68 9.89 -9.70
C LEU A 178 -11.16 10.17 -9.41
N SER A 179 -11.47 11.37 -8.91
CA SER A 179 -12.84 11.72 -8.53
C SER A 179 -13.72 12.04 -9.72
N GLU A 180 -13.15 12.62 -10.78
CA GLU A 180 -13.90 13.21 -11.89
C GLU A 180 -14.00 12.31 -13.12
N THR A 181 -13.02 11.43 -13.37
CA THR A 181 -13.07 10.59 -14.57
C THR A 181 -14.24 9.62 -14.51
N SER A 182 -15.00 9.52 -15.61
CA SER A 182 -16.14 8.59 -15.70
C SER A 182 -15.67 7.14 -15.50
N VAL A 183 -14.66 6.72 -16.26
CA VAL A 183 -13.93 5.46 -16.10
C VAL A 183 -12.68 5.70 -15.24
N LEU A 184 -12.43 4.83 -14.26
CA LEU A 184 -11.27 4.94 -13.39
C LEU A 184 -9.97 4.77 -14.20
N PRO A 185 -8.95 5.63 -13.98
CA PRO A 185 -7.73 5.66 -14.79
C PRO A 185 -6.72 4.58 -14.35
N PHE A 186 -7.20 3.38 -14.02
CA PHE A 186 -6.36 2.26 -13.61
C PHE A 186 -5.96 1.42 -14.82
N ASN A 187 -4.66 1.18 -14.96
CA ASN A 187 -4.12 0.32 -16.01
C ASN A 187 -3.79 -1.08 -15.45
N VAL A 188 -4.75 -1.99 -15.56
CA VAL A 188 -4.65 -3.37 -15.06
C VAL A 188 -3.56 -4.19 -15.74
N THR A 189 -3.15 -3.84 -16.97
CA THR A 189 -2.07 -4.57 -17.67
C THR A 189 -0.71 -4.42 -17.00
N ARG A 190 -0.50 -3.31 -16.26
CA ARG A 190 0.72 -3.12 -15.47
C ARG A 190 0.83 -4.12 -14.33
N TYR A 191 -0.31 -4.59 -13.82
CA TYR A 191 -0.37 -5.55 -12.74
C TYR A 191 0.24 -6.90 -13.17
N THR A 192 -0.01 -7.33 -14.41
CA THR A 192 0.60 -8.53 -15.00
C THR A 192 2.13 -8.42 -15.03
N THR A 193 2.67 -7.28 -15.47
CA THR A 193 4.11 -7.03 -15.49
C THR A 193 4.70 -7.09 -14.08
N ALA A 194 4.04 -6.47 -13.10
CA ALA A 194 4.47 -6.48 -11.71
C ALA A 194 4.46 -7.91 -11.11
N LEU A 195 3.42 -8.70 -11.38
CA LEU A 195 3.34 -10.10 -10.95
C LEU A 195 4.47 -10.95 -11.55
N MET A 196 4.76 -10.77 -12.85
CA MET A 196 5.86 -11.47 -13.51
C MET A 196 7.21 -11.08 -12.91
N GLN A 197 7.42 -9.78 -12.63
CA GLN A 197 8.65 -9.30 -11.99
C GLN A 197 8.81 -9.88 -10.58
N ALA A 198 7.76 -9.82 -9.76
CA ALA A 198 7.73 -10.38 -8.41
C ALA A 198 8.00 -11.89 -8.40
N MET A 199 7.42 -12.65 -9.34
CA MET A 199 7.71 -14.09 -9.43
C MET A 199 9.15 -14.35 -9.88
N ASN A 200 9.68 -13.56 -10.81
CA ASN A 200 11.05 -13.75 -11.34
C ASN A 200 12.15 -13.37 -10.34
N SER A 201 11.85 -12.54 -9.33
CA SER A 201 12.78 -12.23 -8.24
C SER A 201 12.98 -13.42 -7.29
N LEU A 202 11.99 -14.33 -7.20
CA LEU A 202 12.08 -15.55 -6.41
C LEU A 202 13.15 -16.51 -6.97
N LYS A 203 13.99 -17.06 -6.10
CA LYS A 203 15.11 -17.97 -6.45
C LYS A 203 14.99 -19.33 -5.75
N PRO A 204 13.99 -20.17 -6.09
CA PRO A 204 13.90 -21.53 -5.56
C PRO A 204 15.05 -22.41 -6.11
N LYS A 205 15.36 -23.50 -5.41
CA LYS A 205 16.36 -24.49 -5.87
C LYS A 205 15.99 -25.13 -7.21
N ASP A 206 14.71 -25.44 -7.40
CA ASP A 206 14.15 -25.91 -8.65
C ASP A 206 13.23 -24.83 -9.25
N PRO A 207 13.63 -24.16 -10.35
CA PRO A 207 12.81 -23.15 -11.02
C PRO A 207 11.46 -23.67 -11.57
N ALA A 208 11.36 -24.98 -11.85
CA ALA A 208 10.14 -25.58 -12.40
C ALA A 208 8.98 -25.56 -11.40
N VAL A 209 9.27 -25.45 -10.10
CA VAL A 209 8.24 -25.36 -9.06
C VAL A 209 7.29 -24.17 -9.27
N LEU A 210 7.78 -23.09 -9.91
CA LEU A 210 7.01 -21.87 -10.18
C LEU A 210 6.12 -21.96 -11.43
N ASP A 211 6.21 -23.03 -12.22
CA ASP A 211 5.46 -23.15 -13.48
C ASP A 211 3.93 -23.01 -13.32
N PRO A 212 3.28 -23.56 -12.28
CA PRO A 212 1.84 -23.35 -12.05
C PRO A 212 1.47 -21.87 -11.88
N LEU A 213 2.29 -21.14 -11.10
CA LEU A 213 2.10 -19.71 -10.87
C LEU A 213 2.36 -18.90 -12.14
N ARG A 214 3.43 -19.24 -12.88
CA ARG A 214 3.77 -18.61 -14.17
C ARG A 214 2.64 -18.72 -15.17
N ASN A 215 2.06 -19.91 -15.30
CA ASN A 215 0.93 -20.15 -16.19
C ASN A 215 -0.30 -19.33 -15.76
N ALA A 216 -0.60 -19.28 -14.46
CA ALA A 216 -1.70 -18.45 -13.96
C ALA A 216 -1.49 -16.94 -14.20
N ILE A 217 -0.25 -16.43 -14.07
CA ILE A 217 0.06 -15.03 -14.37
C ILE A 217 -0.06 -14.75 -15.88
N ASN A 218 0.35 -15.69 -16.74
CA ASN A 218 0.17 -15.55 -18.19
C ASN A 218 -1.32 -15.51 -18.57
N ASP A 219 -2.14 -16.42 -18.02
CA ASP A 219 -3.59 -16.43 -18.23
C ASP A 219 -4.23 -15.12 -17.73
N PHE A 220 -3.77 -14.63 -16.57
CA PHE A 220 -4.20 -13.34 -16.02
C PHE A 220 -3.83 -12.20 -16.97
N GLY A 221 -2.62 -12.25 -17.56
CA GLY A 221 -2.17 -11.32 -18.58
C GLY A 221 -3.11 -11.24 -19.78
N THR A 222 -3.51 -12.39 -20.34
CA THR A 222 -4.51 -12.43 -21.42
C THR A 222 -5.83 -11.81 -20.98
N ALA A 223 -6.33 -12.18 -19.79
CA ALA A 223 -7.58 -11.61 -19.28
C ALA A 223 -7.52 -10.09 -19.06
N THR A 224 -6.38 -9.53 -18.64
CA THR A 224 -6.21 -8.07 -18.53
C THR A 224 -6.23 -7.38 -19.90
N GLN A 225 -5.68 -8.00 -20.94
CA GLN A 225 -5.71 -7.47 -22.30
C GLN A 225 -7.13 -7.49 -22.86
N ASP A 226 -7.85 -8.60 -22.68
CA ASP A 226 -9.24 -8.73 -23.08
C ASP A 226 -10.13 -7.72 -22.35
N PHE A 227 -9.94 -7.56 -21.03
CA PHE A 227 -10.64 -6.55 -20.22
C PHE A 227 -10.46 -5.14 -20.78
N VAL A 228 -9.22 -4.73 -21.07
CA VAL A 228 -8.94 -3.40 -21.64
C VAL A 228 -9.50 -3.28 -23.06
N ALA A 229 -9.50 -4.34 -23.86
CA ALA A 229 -10.11 -4.33 -25.18
C ALA A 229 -11.62 -4.05 -25.13
N ARG A 230 -12.33 -4.54 -24.09
CA ARG A 230 -13.77 -4.26 -23.88
C ARG A 230 -14.09 -2.79 -23.68
N LEU A 231 -13.12 -1.97 -23.25
CA LEU A 231 -13.31 -0.52 -23.14
C LEU A 231 -13.69 0.12 -24.49
N LYS A 232 -13.25 -0.45 -25.62
CA LYS A 232 -13.54 0.07 -26.97
C LYS A 232 -15.00 -0.09 -27.37
N SER A 233 -15.70 -1.06 -26.80
CA SER A 233 -17.11 -1.36 -27.07
C SER A 233 -18.04 -0.93 -25.93
N LEU A 234 -17.51 -0.25 -24.90
CA LEU A 234 -18.29 0.23 -23.77
C LEU A 234 -19.22 1.37 -24.22
N ASP A 235 -20.50 1.30 -23.86
CA ASP A 235 -21.43 2.41 -24.05
C ASP A 235 -21.19 3.48 -22.97
N PHE A 236 -20.61 4.61 -23.36
CA PHE A 236 -20.32 5.72 -22.46
C PHE A 236 -21.55 6.57 -22.13
N GLU A 237 -22.67 6.40 -22.84
CA GLU A 237 -23.93 7.07 -22.53
C GLU A 237 -24.72 6.30 -21.45
N ASN A 238 -24.44 5.00 -21.28
CA ASN A 238 -25.07 4.17 -20.25
C ASN A 238 -24.28 4.21 -18.93
N PRO A 239 -24.79 4.88 -17.86
CA PRO A 239 -24.08 4.97 -16.59
C PRO A 239 -23.91 3.61 -15.89
N TYR A 240 -24.77 2.63 -16.17
CA TYR A 240 -24.68 1.29 -15.58
C TYR A 240 -23.51 0.48 -16.16
N ASP A 241 -23.22 0.65 -17.46
CA ASP A 241 -22.11 -0.05 -18.11
C ASP A 241 -20.76 0.49 -17.60
N ILE A 242 -20.64 1.83 -17.50
CA ILE A 242 -19.48 2.48 -16.88
C ILE A 242 -19.29 2.01 -15.44
N ARG A 243 -20.40 1.93 -14.67
CA ARG A 243 -20.37 1.50 -13.27
C ARG A 243 -19.91 0.04 -13.14
N ALA A 244 -20.47 -0.86 -13.94
CA ALA A 244 -20.08 -2.26 -13.95
C ALA A 244 -18.59 -2.43 -14.28
N TYR A 245 -18.08 -1.70 -15.29
CA TYR A 245 -16.67 -1.71 -15.65
C TYR A 245 -15.77 -1.20 -14.51
N ASN A 246 -16.13 -0.08 -13.88
CA ASN A 246 -15.41 0.48 -12.73
C ASN A 246 -15.43 -0.46 -11.51
N ASP A 247 -16.53 -1.17 -11.29
CA ASP A 247 -16.63 -2.12 -10.19
C ASP A 247 -15.71 -3.33 -10.43
N GLN A 248 -15.55 -3.80 -11.66
CA GLN A 248 -14.52 -4.82 -11.98
C GLN A 248 -13.10 -4.33 -11.70
N LEU A 249 -12.78 -3.07 -12.04
CA LEU A 249 -11.49 -2.44 -11.71
C LEU A 249 -11.24 -2.40 -10.21
N LEU A 250 -12.26 -2.05 -9.42
CA LEU A 250 -12.17 -1.97 -7.98
C LEU A 250 -11.99 -3.35 -7.33
N GLN A 251 -12.73 -4.36 -7.80
CA GLN A 251 -12.67 -5.70 -7.24
C GLN A 251 -11.35 -6.42 -7.55
N LEU A 252 -10.62 -6.01 -8.59
CA LEU A 252 -9.34 -6.61 -8.94
C LEU A 252 -8.35 -6.60 -7.77
N GLU A 253 -8.14 -5.45 -7.14
CA GLU A 253 -7.22 -5.32 -6.00
C GLU A 253 -7.69 -6.16 -4.80
N ARG A 254 -9.01 -6.21 -4.58
CA ARG A 254 -9.63 -6.98 -3.49
C ARG A 254 -9.48 -8.49 -3.71
N ALA A 255 -9.43 -8.93 -4.96
CA ALA A 255 -9.28 -10.34 -5.30
C ALA A 255 -7.91 -10.93 -4.90
N PHE A 256 -6.92 -10.09 -4.55
CA PHE A 256 -5.64 -10.55 -4.01
C PHE A 256 -5.59 -10.63 -2.48
N GLN A 257 -6.72 -10.40 -1.78
CA GLN A 257 -6.78 -10.44 -0.32
C GLN A 257 -7.17 -11.83 0.18
N ASN A 258 -6.21 -12.54 0.77
CA ASN A 258 -6.43 -13.77 1.51
C ASN A 258 -7.05 -13.46 2.89
N PRO A 259 -8.28 -13.89 3.18
CA PRO A 259 -8.91 -13.64 4.48
C PRO A 259 -8.17 -14.28 5.66
N LEU A 260 -7.34 -15.30 5.40
CA LEU A 260 -6.53 -15.97 6.43
C LEU A 260 -5.20 -15.24 6.72
N GLY A 261 -4.88 -14.18 5.96
CA GLY A 261 -3.60 -13.49 6.07
C GLY A 261 -2.40 -14.36 5.67
N GLN A 262 -1.23 -14.03 6.21
CA GLN A 262 -0.01 -14.85 6.05
C GLN A 262 0.12 -15.97 7.09
N GLY A 263 -0.88 -16.17 7.96
CA GLY A 263 -0.86 -17.14 9.06
C GLY A 263 0.02 -16.76 10.26
N GLY A 264 -0.17 -17.46 11.38
CA GLY A 264 0.47 -17.14 12.67
C GLY A 264 0.00 -15.78 13.20
N ASP A 265 0.91 -14.96 13.71
CA ASP A 265 0.61 -13.62 14.23
C ASP A 265 0.32 -12.57 13.12
N TYR A 266 0.43 -12.96 11.84
CA TYR A 266 0.33 -12.05 10.68
C TYR A 266 -1.01 -12.18 9.94
N THR A 267 -2.11 -12.36 10.68
CA THR A 267 -3.45 -12.55 10.09
C THR A 267 -4.03 -11.28 9.45
N ASP A 268 -3.55 -10.11 9.85
CA ASP A 268 -3.97 -8.82 9.27
C ASP A 268 -3.26 -8.48 7.95
N LEU A 269 -2.15 -9.16 7.64
CA LEU A 269 -1.44 -9.02 6.36
C LEU A 269 -2.11 -9.90 5.30
N LYS A 270 -3.16 -9.38 4.67
CA LYS A 270 -4.05 -10.17 3.79
C LYS A 270 -3.63 -10.21 2.33
N HIS A 271 -2.88 -9.22 1.87
CA HIS A 271 -2.60 -9.12 0.44
C HIS A 271 -1.50 -10.12 0.03
N VAL A 272 -1.82 -11.02 -0.90
CA VAL A 272 -0.97 -12.17 -1.27
C VAL A 272 0.27 -11.77 -2.06
N VAL A 273 0.18 -10.70 -2.86
CA VAL A 273 1.31 -10.19 -3.66
C VAL A 273 2.15 -9.19 -2.87
N TYR A 274 1.52 -8.15 -2.34
CA TYR A 274 2.17 -7.07 -1.59
C TYR A 274 1.87 -7.14 -0.10
N ALA A 275 2.83 -7.63 0.68
CA ALA A 275 2.83 -7.48 2.12
C ALA A 275 4.27 -7.61 2.64
N PRO A 276 4.57 -7.12 3.86
CA PRO A 276 5.87 -7.36 4.47
C PRO A 276 6.16 -8.86 4.58
N ALA A 277 7.36 -9.28 4.21
CA ALA A 277 7.86 -10.64 4.46
C ALA A 277 8.31 -10.80 5.92
N LYS A 278 8.17 -12.00 6.47
CA LYS A 278 8.47 -12.28 7.89
C LYS A 278 9.97 -12.33 8.16
N ILE A 279 10.75 -12.84 7.21
CA ILE A 279 12.20 -13.03 7.39
C ILE A 279 12.98 -11.78 6.95
N ASN A 280 12.56 -11.14 5.85
CA ASN A 280 13.22 -9.94 5.35
C ASN A 280 12.21 -8.95 4.75
N VAL A 281 11.78 -8.00 5.57
CA VAL A 281 10.84 -6.93 5.21
C VAL A 281 11.32 -6.03 4.06
N TYR A 282 12.61 -6.07 3.69
CA TYR A 282 13.20 -5.25 2.63
C TYR A 282 13.56 -6.01 1.34
N ALA A 283 13.46 -7.35 1.31
CA ALA A 283 13.94 -8.14 0.17
C ALA A 283 12.83 -8.81 -0.66
N ALA A 284 11.57 -8.75 -0.23
CA ALA A 284 10.47 -9.31 -0.99
C ALA A 284 9.90 -8.26 -1.97
N ASP A 285 10.24 -8.40 -3.24
CA ASP A 285 9.63 -7.62 -4.35
C ASP A 285 8.21 -8.11 -4.72
N GLY A 286 7.68 -9.06 -3.96
CA GLY A 286 6.32 -9.61 -4.05
C GLY A 286 6.26 -11.09 -3.65
N PHE A 287 5.05 -11.58 -3.38
CA PHE A 287 4.78 -12.92 -2.85
C PHE A 287 5.58 -13.23 -1.55
N PRO A 288 5.44 -12.41 -0.49
CA PRO A 288 6.27 -12.49 0.72
C PRO A 288 6.29 -13.86 1.37
N SER A 289 5.12 -14.50 1.55
CA SER A 289 5.04 -15.82 2.19
C SER A 289 5.71 -16.91 1.36
N LEU A 290 5.69 -16.80 0.03
CA LEU A 290 6.43 -17.71 -0.85
C LEU A 290 7.95 -17.44 -0.78
N SER A 291 8.36 -16.18 -0.71
CA SER A 291 9.76 -15.80 -0.50
C SER A 291 10.29 -16.37 0.82
N ASP A 292 9.55 -16.22 1.92
CA ASP A 292 9.90 -16.77 3.24
C ASP A 292 10.03 -18.31 3.20
N ALA A 293 9.12 -19.00 2.50
CA ALA A 293 9.16 -20.45 2.34
C ALA A 293 10.39 -20.92 1.54
N ILE A 294 10.76 -20.18 0.49
CA ILE A 294 11.97 -20.46 -0.31
C ILE A 294 13.24 -20.23 0.51
N ILE A 295 13.31 -19.14 1.28
CA ILE A 295 14.45 -18.84 2.16
C ILE A 295 14.61 -19.91 3.23
N SER A 296 13.49 -20.40 3.77
CA SER A 296 13.46 -21.45 4.80
C SER A 296 13.72 -22.85 4.24
N ASP A 297 13.77 -23.01 2.91
CA ASP A 297 13.97 -24.29 2.21
C ASP A 297 12.94 -25.38 2.57
N ASP A 298 11.72 -24.96 2.93
CA ASP A 298 10.62 -25.87 3.28
C ASP A 298 9.81 -26.24 2.03
N SER A 299 10.05 -27.44 1.50
CA SER A 299 9.39 -27.91 0.28
C SER A 299 7.87 -28.04 0.40
N SER A 300 7.35 -28.36 1.58
CA SER A 300 5.91 -28.46 1.82
C SER A 300 5.27 -27.08 1.79
N GLU A 301 5.90 -26.12 2.46
CA GLU A 301 5.40 -24.76 2.53
C GLU A 301 5.54 -24.03 1.19
N ILE A 302 6.61 -24.27 0.42
CA ILE A 302 6.75 -23.77 -0.95
C ILE A 302 5.58 -24.23 -1.81
N ALA A 303 5.24 -25.52 -1.78
CA ALA A 303 4.12 -26.06 -2.55
C ALA A 303 2.77 -25.44 -2.12
N ASN A 304 2.55 -25.28 -0.81
CA ASN A 304 1.37 -24.65 -0.24
C ASN A 304 1.23 -23.19 -0.69
N GLN A 305 2.29 -22.39 -0.56
CA GLN A 305 2.28 -20.97 -0.92
C GLN A 305 2.14 -20.75 -2.43
N ILE A 306 2.67 -21.64 -3.26
CA ILE A 306 2.44 -21.61 -4.71
C ILE A 306 0.98 -21.90 -5.04
N ALA A 307 0.35 -22.86 -4.37
CA ALA A 307 -1.07 -23.14 -4.56
C ALA A 307 -1.94 -21.94 -4.15
N ILE A 308 -1.64 -21.30 -3.02
CA ILE A 308 -2.31 -20.08 -2.55
C ILE A 308 -2.15 -18.94 -3.56
N ALA A 309 -0.91 -18.61 -3.94
CA ALA A 309 -0.64 -17.55 -4.92
C ALA A 309 -1.34 -17.81 -6.26
N THR A 310 -1.27 -19.04 -6.76
CA THR A 310 -1.95 -19.46 -8.01
C THR A 310 -3.47 -19.32 -7.91
N TYR A 311 -4.06 -19.73 -6.77
CA TYR A 311 -5.49 -19.60 -6.52
C TYR A 311 -5.95 -18.14 -6.56
N PHE A 312 -5.26 -17.25 -5.86
CA PHE A 312 -5.62 -15.82 -5.81
C PHE A 312 -5.38 -15.11 -7.15
N VAL A 313 -4.31 -15.44 -7.90
CA VAL A 313 -4.11 -14.93 -9.26
C VAL A 313 -5.25 -15.37 -10.20
N ARG A 314 -5.68 -16.64 -10.11
CA ARG A 314 -6.84 -17.13 -10.88
C ARG A 314 -8.18 -16.55 -10.43
N GLY A 315 -8.31 -16.23 -9.14
CA GLY A 315 -9.45 -15.50 -8.58
C GLY A 315 -9.54 -14.09 -9.18
N ALA A 316 -8.44 -13.34 -9.15
CA ALA A 316 -8.30 -12.02 -9.76
C ALA A 316 -8.52 -12.04 -11.28
N LEU A 317 -8.08 -13.10 -11.97
CA LEU A 317 -8.43 -13.31 -13.38
C LEU A 317 -9.94 -13.40 -13.57
N SER A 318 -10.62 -14.16 -12.72
CA SER A 318 -12.08 -14.37 -12.83
C SER A 318 -12.87 -13.09 -12.63
N THR A 319 -12.39 -12.12 -11.85
CA THR A 319 -13.07 -10.82 -11.68
C THR A 319 -13.05 -9.95 -12.93
N LEU A 320 -12.11 -10.18 -13.86
CA LEU A 320 -11.96 -9.43 -15.11
C LEU A 320 -12.71 -10.04 -16.30
N LYS A 321 -13.22 -11.27 -16.17
CA LYS A 321 -14.01 -11.91 -17.22
C LYS A 321 -15.34 -11.18 -17.41
N GLU A 322 -15.87 -11.28 -18.61
CA GLU A 322 -17.20 -10.76 -18.92
C GLU A 322 -18.27 -11.62 -18.23
N PHE A 323 -19.19 -10.96 -17.53
CA PHE A 323 -20.36 -11.62 -16.97
C PHE A 323 -21.43 -11.69 -18.04
N ASN A 324 -21.51 -12.82 -18.75
CA ASN A 324 -22.63 -13.06 -19.65
C ASN A 324 -23.91 -13.29 -18.84
N ASN A 325 -24.90 -12.40 -19.02
CA ASN A 325 -26.32 -12.53 -18.64
C ASN A 325 -26.65 -12.75 -17.15
N PHE A 326 -26.91 -11.67 -16.41
CA PHE A 326 -27.76 -11.73 -15.21
C PHE A 326 -29.21 -11.30 -15.47
N PHE A 327 -29.50 -10.70 -16.62
CA PHE A 327 -30.81 -10.11 -16.93
C PHE A 327 -31.32 -10.43 -18.35
N SER A 328 -31.10 -11.65 -18.84
CA SER A 328 -31.86 -12.21 -19.97
C SER A 328 -33.05 -13.00 -19.46
#